data_AF-A0A4Y7UEP1-F1
#
_entry.id   AF-A0A4Y7UEP1-F1
#
_cell.length_a   1.000
_cell.length_b   1.000
_cell.length_c   1.000
_cell.angle_alpha   90.00
_cell.angle_beta   90.00
_cell.angle_gamma   90.00
#
_symmetry.space_group_name_H-M   'P 1'
#
loop_
_entity.id
_entity.type
_entity.pdbx_description
1 polymer ?
#
loop_
_entity_poly.entity_id
_entity_poly.type
_entity_poly.pdbx_seq_one_letter_code
_entity_poly.pdbx_strand_id
1 'polypeptide(L)'
;MGTLYWQINDCCPGASWSSMDSYGRWKALQYNVKKAYKDVIISSHRDKGNIEIYAVSDKYENIPVKARFRLMNFNGRVIRSEEKKLTLPANTSTSIHKIIENEWLRPKDTVSTFLHISLFEDDKELCQNTIFFAKPKNVVLPKAEILIKKIDRNHVSVYSDKLARFVWLYLPESINAFSDNYFDLLPGEIKILKVNEHFSLKDIQVKSLADMK
;
A
#
# COMPACT_ATOMS: atom_id res chain seq x y z
N MET A 1 -5.60 14.51 -20.03
CA MET A 1 -6.46 14.87 -18.88
C MET A 1 -5.68 14.56 -17.60
N GLY A 2 -5.79 15.36 -16.55
CA GLY A 2 -4.94 15.22 -15.34
C GLY A 2 -5.69 15.53 -14.05
N THR A 3 -5.05 15.28 -12.90
CA THR A 3 -5.60 15.52 -11.57
C THR A 3 -4.62 16.30 -10.69
N LEU A 4 -5.13 17.35 -10.05
CA LEU A 4 -4.40 18.19 -9.10
C LEU A 4 -5.18 18.17 -7.79
N TYR A 5 -4.59 17.61 -6.73
CA TYR A 5 -5.21 17.63 -5.41
C TYR A 5 -4.95 18.98 -4.72
N TRP A 6 -5.93 19.45 -3.96
CA TRP A 6 -5.81 20.64 -3.13
C TRP A 6 -5.52 20.21 -1.68
N GLN A 7 -4.37 20.49 -1.08
CA GLN A 7 -3.21 21.29 -1.54
C GLN A 7 -1.89 20.57 -1.24
N ILE A 8 -0.76 21.03 -1.77
CA ILE A 8 0.54 20.37 -1.56
C ILE A 8 1.19 20.73 -0.21
N ASN A 9 1.18 22.00 0.19
CA ASN A 9 1.94 22.50 1.34
C ASN A 9 1.14 23.49 2.21
N ASP A 10 1.75 23.91 3.32
CA ASP A 10 1.23 24.96 4.21
C ASP A 10 2.18 26.15 4.30
N CYS A 11 1.62 27.34 4.51
CA CYS A 11 2.40 28.56 4.78
C CYS A 11 2.70 28.77 6.27
N CYS A 12 1.93 28.15 7.17
CA CYS A 12 2.11 28.24 8.62
C CYS A 12 1.60 26.97 9.32
N PRO A 13 2.02 26.70 10.58
CA PRO A 13 1.53 25.56 11.34
C PRO A 13 0.01 25.65 11.57
N GLY A 14 -0.74 24.62 11.18
CA GLY A 14 -2.19 24.59 11.34
C GLY A 14 -2.84 23.37 10.71
N ALA A 15 -4.15 23.27 10.86
CA ALA A 15 -4.96 22.28 10.14
C ALA A 15 -5.25 22.77 8.72
N SER A 16 -5.03 21.91 7.73
CA SER A 16 -5.23 22.20 6.31
C SER A 16 -5.39 20.90 5.51
N TRP A 17 -5.60 21.02 4.20
CA TRP A 17 -5.62 19.91 3.24
C TRP A 17 -4.23 19.54 2.69
N SER A 18 -3.15 20.07 3.26
CA SER A 18 -1.82 19.84 2.73
C SER A 18 -1.39 18.38 2.85
N SER A 19 -0.66 17.87 1.86
CA SER A 19 0.05 16.59 1.97
C SER A 19 1.38 16.74 2.70
N MET A 20 1.93 17.96 2.78
CA MET A 20 3.17 18.32 3.47
C MET A 20 2.92 19.51 4.41
N ASP A 21 3.37 19.41 5.66
CA ASP A 21 3.20 20.53 6.61
C ASP A 21 4.18 21.69 6.36
N SER A 22 4.04 22.78 7.12
CA SER A 22 4.86 24.00 7.00
C SER A 22 6.35 23.78 7.31
N TYR A 23 6.71 22.67 7.96
CA TYR A 23 8.10 22.27 8.24
C TYR A 23 8.64 21.29 7.19
N GLY A 24 7.88 20.99 6.14
CA GLY A 24 8.29 20.05 5.09
C GLY A 24 8.08 18.58 5.44
N ARG A 25 7.38 18.25 6.54
CA ARG A 25 7.12 16.86 6.93
C ARG A 25 6.00 16.28 6.08
N TRP A 26 6.25 15.10 5.51
CA TRP A 26 5.28 14.39 4.70
C TRP A 26 4.20 13.77 5.59
N LYS A 27 2.94 14.11 5.32
CA LYS A 27 1.78 13.43 5.89
C LYS A 27 1.51 12.13 5.12
N ALA A 28 0.63 11.28 5.66
CA ALA A 28 0.22 10.03 5.00
C ALA A 28 -0.21 10.24 3.53
N LEU A 29 -0.86 11.36 3.24
CA LEU A 29 -1.29 11.71 1.88
C LEU A 29 -0.11 11.77 0.90
N GLN A 30 1.02 12.39 1.26
CA GLN A 30 2.15 12.55 0.33
C GLN A 30 2.77 11.20 -0.08
N TYR A 31 2.89 10.26 0.88
CA TYR A 31 3.34 8.90 0.58
C TYR A 31 2.36 8.14 -0.33
N ASN A 32 1.05 8.35 -0.15
CA ASN A 32 0.04 7.72 -0.99
C ASN A 32 -0.03 8.35 -2.39
N VAL A 33 0.08 9.68 -2.52
CA VAL A 33 0.17 10.38 -3.82
C VAL A 33 1.39 9.90 -4.61
N LYS A 34 2.57 9.77 -3.96
CA LYS A 34 3.77 9.20 -4.58
C LYS A 34 3.53 7.81 -5.17
N LYS A 35 2.67 6.98 -4.54
CA LYS A 35 2.30 5.64 -5.03
C LYS A 35 1.24 5.72 -6.14
N ALA A 36 0.26 6.60 -5.98
CA ALA A 36 -0.85 6.77 -6.92
C ALA A 36 -0.42 7.41 -8.25
N TYR A 37 0.69 8.16 -8.27
CA TYR A 37 1.23 8.81 -9.47
C TYR A 37 2.50 8.13 -10.01
N LYS A 38 2.68 6.83 -9.73
CA LYS A 38 3.70 6.04 -10.43
C LYS A 38 3.26 5.82 -11.88
N ASP A 39 4.23 5.66 -12.78
CA ASP A 39 3.98 5.40 -14.21
C ASP A 39 3.08 4.19 -14.48
N VAL A 40 3.10 3.19 -13.58
CA VAL A 40 2.21 2.02 -13.66
C VAL A 40 1.57 1.80 -12.31
N ILE A 41 0.24 1.78 -12.27
CA ILE A 41 -0.55 1.58 -11.05
C ILE A 41 -1.66 0.55 -11.27
N ILE A 42 -2.10 -0.06 -10.17
CA ILE A 42 -3.35 -0.81 -10.12
C ILE A 42 -4.38 0.09 -9.45
N SER A 43 -5.43 0.43 -10.18
CA SER A 43 -6.61 1.11 -9.64
C SER A 43 -7.74 0.10 -9.47
N SER A 44 -8.52 0.26 -8.42
CA SER A 44 -9.67 -0.61 -8.17
C SER A 44 -10.86 0.20 -7.72
N HIS A 45 -12.02 -0.11 -8.28
CA HIS A 45 -13.29 0.48 -7.90
C HIS A 45 -14.22 -0.62 -7.40
N ARG A 46 -14.79 -0.42 -6.21
CA ARG A 46 -15.77 -1.31 -5.62
C ARG A 46 -17.11 -0.62 -5.59
N ASP A 47 -18.09 -1.14 -6.32
CA ASP A 47 -19.48 -0.67 -6.29
C ASP A 47 -20.44 -1.85 -6.21
N LYS A 48 -21.39 -1.79 -5.27
CA LYS A 48 -22.49 -2.76 -5.10
C LYS A 48 -22.08 -4.24 -5.19
N GLY A 49 -20.94 -4.61 -4.61
CA GLY A 49 -20.43 -6.00 -4.63
C GLY A 49 -19.69 -6.42 -5.90
N ASN A 50 -19.50 -5.50 -6.85
CA ASN A 50 -18.60 -5.66 -7.98
C ASN A 50 -17.29 -4.94 -7.68
N ILE A 51 -16.17 -5.59 -7.97
CA ILE A 51 -14.84 -5.00 -7.92
C ILE A 51 -14.29 -4.98 -9.33
N GLU A 52 -14.10 -3.80 -9.88
CA GLU A 52 -13.46 -3.57 -11.16
C GLU A 52 -12.01 -3.20 -10.93
N ILE A 53 -11.10 -3.91 -11.58
CA ILE A 53 -9.66 -3.75 -11.41
C ILE A 53 -9.07 -3.29 -12.74
N TYR A 54 -8.38 -2.17 -12.68
CA TYR A 54 -7.72 -1.53 -13.79
C TYR A 54 -6.21 -1.50 -13.57
N ALA A 55 -5.46 -1.75 -14.63
CA ALA A 55 -4.05 -1.37 -14.71
C ALA A 55 -3.96 -0.08 -15.53
N VAL A 56 -3.32 0.94 -14.99
CA VAL A 56 -3.06 2.20 -15.68
C VAL A 56 -1.57 2.27 -15.97
N SER A 57 -1.23 2.57 -17.22
CA SER A 57 0.16 2.74 -17.67
C SER A 57 0.28 4.08 -18.37
N ASP A 58 1.14 4.96 -17.86
CA ASP A 58 1.58 6.21 -18.48
C ASP A 58 2.87 6.02 -19.29
N LYS A 59 3.28 4.77 -19.52
CA LYS A 59 4.41 4.45 -20.41
C LYS A 59 4.03 4.73 -21.87
N TYR A 60 5.01 5.11 -22.68
CA TYR A 60 4.85 5.33 -24.12
C TYR A 60 4.86 4.04 -24.95
N GLU A 61 5.15 2.90 -24.32
CA GLU A 61 5.27 1.60 -24.96
C GLU A 61 4.28 0.60 -24.34
N ASN A 62 3.93 -0.42 -25.12
CA ASN A 62 3.14 -1.53 -24.64
C ASN A 62 4.02 -2.45 -23.78
N ILE A 63 3.57 -2.79 -22.58
CA ILE A 63 4.35 -3.61 -21.64
C ILE A 63 3.66 -4.95 -21.39
N PRO A 64 4.33 -6.09 -21.64
CA PRO A 64 3.81 -7.40 -21.27
C PRO A 64 3.91 -7.57 -19.75
N VAL A 65 2.79 -7.89 -19.11
CA VAL A 65 2.72 -8.03 -17.65
C VAL A 65 2.00 -9.30 -17.25
N LYS A 66 2.35 -9.77 -16.05
CA LYS A 66 1.65 -10.82 -15.32
C LYS A 66 0.97 -10.21 -14.10
N ALA A 67 -0.36 -10.21 -14.10
CA ALA A 67 -1.17 -9.82 -12.97
C ALA A 67 -1.42 -11.03 -12.06
N ARG A 68 -1.15 -10.89 -10.77
CA ARG A 68 -1.44 -11.89 -9.74
C ARG A 68 -2.48 -11.34 -8.77
N PHE A 69 -3.56 -12.08 -8.57
CA PHE A 69 -4.65 -11.76 -7.67
C PHE A 69 -4.69 -12.79 -6.55
N ARG A 70 -4.48 -12.37 -5.30
CA ARG A 70 -4.48 -13.26 -4.13
C ARG A 70 -5.52 -12.81 -3.12
N LEU A 71 -6.53 -13.65 -2.89
CA LEU A 71 -7.44 -13.47 -1.77
C LEU A 71 -6.80 -14.10 -0.53
N MET A 72 -6.57 -13.31 0.50
CA MET A 72 -5.82 -13.71 1.70
C MET A 72 -6.59 -13.33 2.96
N ASN A 73 -6.42 -14.13 4.02
CA ASN A 73 -6.79 -13.69 5.37
C ASN A 73 -5.65 -12.88 6.01
N PHE A 74 -5.93 -12.22 7.14
CA PHE A 74 -4.94 -11.40 7.85
C PHE A 74 -3.79 -12.16 8.51
N ASN A 75 -3.83 -13.51 8.51
CA ASN A 75 -2.76 -14.36 9.02
C ASN A 75 -1.86 -14.90 7.90
N GLY A 76 -2.12 -14.54 6.63
CA GLY A 76 -1.28 -14.93 5.49
C GLY A 76 -1.74 -16.16 4.73
N ARG A 77 -2.83 -16.82 5.17
CA ARG A 77 -3.40 -17.94 4.41
C ARG A 77 -4.00 -17.41 3.12
N VAL A 78 -3.50 -17.92 2.00
CA VAL A 78 -4.08 -17.71 0.68
C VAL A 78 -5.33 -18.59 0.56
N ILE A 79 -6.47 -17.96 0.33
CA ILE A 79 -7.77 -18.62 0.15
C ILE A 79 -7.98 -18.95 -1.34
N ARG A 80 -7.62 -18.01 -2.21
CA ARG A 80 -7.70 -18.15 -3.68
C ARG A 80 -6.56 -17.35 -4.32
N SER A 81 -6.04 -17.87 -5.42
CA SER A 81 -5.02 -17.19 -6.22
C SER A 81 -5.32 -17.38 -7.70
N GLU A 82 -5.20 -16.30 -8.47
CA GLU A 82 -5.30 -16.31 -9.92
C GLU A 82 -4.16 -15.51 -10.53
N GLU A 83 -3.70 -15.95 -11.71
CA GLU A 83 -2.72 -15.22 -12.50
C GLU A 83 -3.24 -15.01 -13.91
N LYS A 84 -2.94 -13.84 -14.49
CA LYS A 84 -3.28 -13.49 -15.86
C LYS A 84 -2.09 -12.84 -16.54
N LYS A 85 -1.77 -13.31 -17.74
CA LYS A 85 -0.82 -12.65 -18.64
C LYS A 85 -1.59 -11.74 -19.57
N LEU A 86 -1.15 -10.50 -19.70
CA LEU A 86 -1.75 -9.51 -20.58
C LEU A 86 -0.69 -8.49 -21.02
N THR A 87 -1.01 -7.69 -22.03
CA THR A 87 -0.18 -6.56 -22.42
C THR A 87 -0.92 -5.28 -22.06
N LEU A 88 -0.28 -4.40 -21.29
CA LEU A 88 -0.82 -3.07 -21.04
C LEU A 88 -0.47 -2.18 -22.23
N PRO A 89 -1.46 -1.59 -22.91
CA PRO A 89 -1.19 -0.61 -23.95
C PRO A 89 -0.54 0.65 -23.37
N ALA A 90 0.24 1.33 -24.19
CA ALA A 90 0.82 2.63 -23.87
C ALA A 90 -0.25 3.67 -23.48
N ASN A 91 0.04 4.52 -22.48
CA ASN A 91 -0.78 5.66 -22.05
C ASN A 91 -2.29 5.35 -21.92
N THR A 92 -2.63 4.21 -21.31
CA THR A 92 -4.00 3.68 -21.27
C THR A 92 -4.37 3.17 -19.87
N SER A 93 -5.65 3.26 -19.53
CA SER A 93 -6.29 2.53 -18.43
C SER A 93 -7.00 1.29 -18.98
N THR A 94 -6.55 0.11 -18.59
CA THR A 94 -7.07 -1.18 -19.08
C THR A 94 -7.76 -1.92 -17.95
N SER A 95 -9.01 -2.36 -18.18
CA SER A 95 -9.68 -3.29 -17.26
C SER A 95 -9.02 -4.66 -17.36
N ILE A 96 -8.42 -5.12 -16.26
CA ILE A 96 -7.66 -6.38 -16.23
C ILE A 96 -8.45 -7.51 -15.57
N HIS A 97 -9.42 -7.16 -14.73
CA HIS A 97 -10.28 -8.14 -14.07
C HIS A 97 -11.54 -7.49 -13.49
N LYS A 98 -12.59 -8.30 -13.36
CA LYS A 98 -13.81 -8.00 -12.65
C LYS A 98 -14.11 -9.15 -11.69
N ILE A 99 -14.39 -8.83 -10.44
CA ILE A 99 -14.69 -9.79 -9.38
C ILE A 99 -16.09 -9.50 -8.86
N ILE A 100 -16.92 -10.54 -8.77
CA ILE A 100 -18.21 -10.50 -8.07
C ILE A 100 -17.96 -11.05 -6.66
N GLU A 101 -18.16 -10.22 -5.64
CA GLU A 101 -17.73 -10.54 -4.27
C GLU A 101 -18.34 -11.82 -3.73
N ASN A 102 -19.63 -12.05 -3.98
CA ASN A 102 -20.33 -13.23 -3.48
C ASN A 102 -19.88 -14.54 -4.15
N GLU A 103 -19.22 -14.47 -5.31
CA GLU A 103 -18.60 -15.64 -5.96
C GLU A 103 -17.22 -15.96 -5.37
N TRP A 104 -16.59 -14.98 -4.72
CA TRP A 104 -15.24 -15.09 -4.17
C TRP A 104 -15.22 -15.26 -2.65
N LEU A 105 -16.23 -14.72 -1.95
CA LEU A 105 -16.24 -14.54 -0.51
C LEU A 105 -17.61 -14.88 0.06
N ARG A 106 -17.61 -15.50 1.24
CA ARG A 106 -18.82 -15.55 2.07
C ARG A 106 -18.94 -14.22 2.81
N PRO A 107 -20.15 -13.72 3.11
CA PRO A 107 -20.33 -12.43 3.78
C PRO A 107 -19.51 -12.26 5.07
N LYS A 108 -19.38 -13.33 5.87
CA LYS A 108 -18.60 -13.32 7.12
C LYS A 108 -17.09 -13.13 6.91
N ASP A 109 -16.56 -13.48 5.74
CA ASP A 109 -15.12 -13.44 5.49
C ASP A 109 -14.66 -12.01 5.17
N THR A 110 -15.58 -11.15 4.69
CA THR A 110 -15.33 -9.76 4.25
C THR A 110 -14.62 -8.87 5.28
N VAL A 111 -14.78 -9.15 6.58
CA VAL A 111 -14.17 -8.39 7.67
C VAL A 111 -12.79 -8.90 8.07
N SER A 112 -12.36 -10.05 7.54
CA SER A 112 -11.14 -10.79 7.93
C SER A 112 -10.21 -11.14 6.75
N THR A 113 -10.59 -10.73 5.54
CA THR A 113 -9.86 -10.98 4.29
C THR A 113 -9.60 -9.72 3.51
N PHE A 114 -8.62 -9.79 2.61
CA PHE A 114 -8.29 -8.74 1.64
C PHE A 114 -7.91 -9.38 0.30
N LEU A 115 -8.09 -8.62 -0.78
CA LEU A 115 -7.55 -8.98 -2.09
C LEU A 115 -6.25 -8.21 -2.30
N HIS A 116 -5.17 -8.92 -2.55
CA HIS A 116 -3.89 -8.34 -2.89
C HIS A 116 -3.57 -8.60 -4.36
N ILE A 117 -3.20 -7.53 -5.06
CA ILE A 117 -2.98 -7.53 -6.50
C ILE A 117 -1.57 -7.03 -6.74
N SER A 118 -0.80 -7.77 -7.54
CA SER A 118 0.56 -7.39 -7.92
C SER A 118 0.70 -7.50 -9.45
N LEU A 119 1.34 -6.52 -10.07
CA LEU A 119 1.72 -6.55 -11.48
C LEU A 119 3.23 -6.77 -11.60
N PHE A 120 3.61 -7.75 -12.41
CA PHE A 120 5.00 -8.08 -12.70
C PHE A 120 5.29 -7.85 -14.18
N GLU A 121 6.43 -7.24 -14.47
CA GLU A 121 7.09 -7.29 -15.77
C GLU A 121 8.25 -8.28 -15.60
N ASP A 122 8.19 -9.39 -16.32
CA ASP A 122 9.00 -10.58 -16.05
C ASP A 122 8.89 -11.05 -14.58
N ASP A 123 9.97 -10.90 -13.81
CA ASP A 123 10.05 -11.24 -12.38
C ASP A 123 10.12 -10.00 -11.47
N LYS A 124 10.08 -8.79 -12.04
CA LYS A 124 10.13 -7.53 -11.29
C LYS A 124 8.72 -7.03 -11.00
N GLU A 125 8.40 -6.83 -9.73
CA GLU A 125 7.15 -6.20 -9.34
C GLU A 125 7.15 -4.71 -9.74
N LEU A 126 6.21 -4.31 -10.60
CA LEU A 126 6.02 -2.93 -11.02
C LEU A 126 5.23 -2.14 -9.97
N CYS A 127 4.10 -2.71 -9.56
CA CYS A 127 3.22 -2.12 -8.57
C CYS A 127 2.30 -3.16 -7.93
N GLN A 128 1.72 -2.75 -6.80
CA GLN A 128 0.79 -3.55 -6.03
C GLN A 128 -0.33 -2.69 -5.46
N ASN A 129 -1.48 -3.30 -5.21
CA ASN A 129 -2.59 -2.67 -4.52
C ASN A 129 -3.35 -3.70 -3.66
N THR A 130 -3.90 -3.24 -2.54
CA THR A 130 -4.62 -4.08 -1.58
C THR A 130 -6.02 -3.54 -1.36
N ILE A 131 -7.03 -4.39 -1.58
CA ILE A 131 -8.45 -4.05 -1.47
C ILE A 131 -9.04 -4.73 -0.24
N PHE A 132 -9.78 -3.96 0.55
CA PHE A 132 -10.51 -4.43 1.73
C PHE A 132 -12.01 -4.41 1.48
N PHE A 133 -12.72 -5.42 1.97
CA PHE A 133 -14.15 -5.61 1.72
C PHE A 133 -15.05 -4.98 2.78
N ALA A 134 -14.47 -4.26 3.76
CA ALA A 134 -15.21 -3.53 4.78
C ALA A 134 -14.52 -2.20 5.11
N LYS A 135 -15.28 -1.25 5.65
CA LYS A 135 -14.75 0.02 6.17
C LYS A 135 -13.75 -0.27 7.30
N PRO A 136 -12.67 0.53 7.47
CA PRO A 136 -11.62 0.27 8.46
C PRO A 136 -12.11 -0.05 9.88
N LYS A 137 -13.16 0.65 10.34
CA LYS A 137 -13.78 0.40 11.67
C LYS A 137 -14.38 -1.01 11.82
N ASN A 138 -14.89 -1.59 10.74
CA ASN A 138 -15.55 -2.90 10.74
C ASN A 138 -14.58 -4.07 10.46
N VAL A 139 -13.36 -3.77 9.97
CA VAL A 139 -12.34 -4.79 9.73
C VAL A 139 -11.79 -5.31 11.05
N VAL A 140 -11.73 -6.63 11.24
CA VAL A 140 -11.19 -7.27 12.43
C VAL A 140 -9.68 -7.44 12.26
N LEU A 141 -8.93 -6.34 12.35
CA LEU A 141 -7.48 -6.36 12.23
C LEU A 141 -6.86 -7.12 13.41
N PRO A 142 -5.94 -8.06 13.16
CA PRO A 142 -5.21 -8.69 14.24
C PRO A 142 -4.18 -7.72 14.83
N LYS A 143 -3.81 -7.93 16.09
CA LYS A 143 -2.58 -7.35 16.62
C LYS A 143 -1.40 -8.11 16.02
N ALA A 144 -0.65 -7.41 15.16
CA ALA A 144 0.55 -7.93 14.51
C ALA A 144 1.78 -7.63 15.35
N GLU A 145 2.75 -8.54 15.34
CA GLU A 145 4.09 -8.30 15.85
C GLU A 145 4.95 -7.70 14.73
N ILE A 146 5.32 -6.42 14.89
CA ILE A 146 6.16 -5.71 13.92
C ILE A 146 7.59 -5.70 14.43
N LEU A 147 8.49 -6.34 13.69
CA LEU A 147 9.91 -6.43 14.02
C LEU A 147 10.72 -5.49 13.13
N ILE A 148 11.56 -4.65 13.75
CA ILE A 148 12.48 -3.76 13.04
C ILE A 148 13.91 -4.21 13.33
N LYS A 149 14.69 -4.46 12.27
CA LYS A 149 16.10 -4.83 12.38
C LYS A 149 16.96 -3.87 11.56
N LYS A 150 18.14 -3.56 12.09
CA LYS A 150 19.16 -2.80 11.36
C LYS A 150 19.84 -3.75 10.38
N ILE A 151 19.88 -3.37 9.10
CA ILE A 151 20.63 -4.11 8.07
C ILE A 151 22.04 -3.55 8.00
N ASP A 152 22.15 -2.23 7.87
CA ASP A 152 23.42 -1.52 7.76
C ASP A 152 23.31 -0.10 8.35
N ARG A 153 24.26 0.79 8.03
CA ARG A 153 24.28 2.18 8.53
C ARG A 153 23.02 2.96 8.18
N ASN A 154 22.43 2.74 7.01
CA ASN A 154 21.36 3.55 6.43
C ASN A 154 20.13 2.72 6.03
N HIS A 155 20.04 1.43 6.41
CA HIS A 155 18.88 0.59 6.09
C HIS A 155 18.34 -0.16 7.30
N VAL A 156 17.02 -0.28 7.34
CA VAL A 156 16.28 -1.13 8.26
C VAL A 156 15.37 -2.08 7.50
N SER A 157 15.20 -3.30 8.01
CA SER A 157 14.08 -4.18 7.63
C SER A 157 12.95 -4.03 8.62
N VAL A 158 11.73 -4.02 8.09
CA VAL A 158 10.49 -4.02 8.85
C VAL A 158 9.70 -5.26 8.43
N TYR A 159 9.39 -6.11 9.39
CA TYR A 159 8.70 -7.38 9.21
C TYR A 159 7.40 -7.39 10.00
N SER A 160 6.40 -8.12 9.53
CA SER A 160 5.15 -8.36 10.24
C SER A 160 4.72 -9.82 10.13
N ASP A 161 4.32 -10.45 11.25
CA ASP A 161 3.81 -11.83 11.26
C ASP A 161 2.41 -11.96 10.65
N LYS A 162 1.59 -10.92 10.82
CA LYS A 162 0.21 -10.77 10.32
C LYS A 162 0.09 -9.50 9.48
N LEU A 163 -1.09 -9.24 8.95
CA LEU A 163 -1.34 -7.99 8.23
C LEU A 163 -1.23 -6.82 9.21
N ALA A 164 -0.26 -5.93 8.97
CA ALA A 164 -0.16 -4.64 9.66
C ALA A 164 -0.53 -3.53 8.69
N ARG A 165 -1.63 -2.82 8.97
CA ARG A 165 -2.13 -1.74 8.10
C ARG A 165 -1.64 -0.37 8.52
N PHE A 166 -1.35 0.50 7.55
CA PHE A 166 -0.87 1.86 7.76
C PHE A 166 0.25 1.93 8.80
N VAL A 167 1.25 1.07 8.64
CA VAL A 167 2.46 1.06 9.46
C VAL A 167 3.10 2.42 9.36
N TRP A 168 3.14 3.09 10.50
CA TRP A 168 3.71 4.41 10.69
C TRP A 168 4.98 4.28 11.52
N LEU A 169 6.08 4.72 10.94
CA LEU A 169 7.38 4.80 11.59
C LEU A 169 7.71 6.24 11.94
N TYR A 170 8.26 6.44 13.12
CA TYR A 170 8.64 7.75 13.62
C TYR A 170 10.03 7.69 14.27
N LEU A 171 10.86 8.65 13.91
CA LEU A 171 12.17 8.88 14.51
C LEU A 171 12.14 10.31 15.08
N PRO A 172 12.31 10.50 16.40
CA PRO A 172 12.31 11.82 17.02
C PRO A 172 13.35 12.76 16.39
N GLU A 173 13.02 14.06 16.34
CA GLU A 173 13.85 15.14 15.76
C GLU A 173 14.21 15.02 14.26
N SER A 174 13.81 13.94 13.59
CA SER A 174 14.04 13.75 12.16
C SER A 174 12.87 14.24 11.30
N ILE A 175 13.17 14.65 10.06
CA ILE A 175 12.18 15.02 9.05
C ILE A 175 12.26 14.03 7.89
N ASN A 176 11.15 13.33 7.59
CA ASN A 176 11.07 12.36 6.49
C ASN A 176 12.21 11.31 6.56
N ALA A 177 12.47 10.80 7.77
CA ALA A 177 13.59 9.91 8.06
C ALA A 177 13.61 8.65 7.18
N PHE A 178 12.44 8.13 6.79
CA PHE A 178 12.28 6.87 6.08
C PHE A 178 11.90 7.08 4.61
N SER A 179 12.45 6.24 3.72
CA SER A 179 12.16 6.26 2.27
C SER A 179 10.70 5.99 1.89
N ASP A 180 9.96 5.29 2.76
CA ASP A 180 8.52 5.07 2.66
C ASP A 180 7.93 5.03 4.09
N ASN A 181 6.66 5.39 4.22
CA ASN A 181 5.92 5.39 5.49
C ASN A 181 4.42 5.21 5.20
N TYR A 182 3.61 4.98 6.23
CA TYR A 182 2.16 4.75 6.11
C TYR A 182 1.79 3.67 5.09
N PHE A 183 2.53 2.56 5.09
CA PHE A 183 2.33 1.44 4.17
C PHE A 183 1.67 0.26 4.89
N ASP A 184 1.03 -0.62 4.13
CA ASP A 184 0.62 -1.92 4.65
C ASP A 184 1.82 -2.89 4.56
N LEU A 185 1.96 -3.78 5.54
CA LEU A 185 2.82 -4.96 5.49
C LEU A 185 1.95 -6.20 5.45
N LEU A 186 2.13 -7.03 4.43
CA LEU A 186 1.47 -8.31 4.34
C LEU A 186 2.05 -9.30 5.37
N PRO A 187 1.28 -10.33 5.76
CA PRO A 187 1.77 -11.39 6.64
C PRO A 187 3.03 -12.05 6.06
N GLY A 188 4.12 -12.06 6.84
CA GLY A 188 5.40 -12.63 6.44
C GLY A 188 6.25 -11.72 5.52
N GLU A 189 5.79 -10.52 5.18
CA GLU A 189 6.52 -9.61 4.30
C GLU A 189 7.66 -8.93 5.06
N ILE A 190 8.81 -8.80 4.38
CA ILE A 190 9.93 -7.96 4.83
C ILE A 190 10.03 -6.77 3.88
N LYS A 191 9.91 -5.58 4.44
CA LYS A 191 10.13 -4.33 3.71
C LYS A 191 11.44 -3.69 4.14
N ILE A 192 12.29 -3.37 3.18
CA ILE A 192 13.55 -2.66 3.42
C ILE A 192 13.31 -1.17 3.19
N LEU A 193 13.72 -0.37 4.17
CA LEU A 193 13.63 1.10 4.12
C LEU A 193 15.02 1.70 4.24
N LYS A 194 15.30 2.69 3.39
CA LYS A 194 16.44 3.57 3.59
C LYS A 194 16.09 4.61 4.65
N VAL A 195 17.01 4.84 5.57
CA VAL A 195 16.98 5.87 6.60
C VAL A 195 17.94 6.98 6.19
N ASN A 196 17.44 8.21 6.14
CA ASN A 196 18.19 9.37 5.62
C ASN A 196 19.08 10.04 6.68
N GLU A 197 18.95 9.66 7.93
CA GLU A 197 19.64 10.24 9.08
C GLU A 197 20.31 9.16 9.93
N HIS A 198 21.19 9.57 10.86
CA HIS A 198 21.74 8.65 11.85
C HIS A 198 20.64 8.19 12.81
N PHE A 199 20.59 6.88 13.11
CA PHE A 199 19.54 6.33 13.96
C PHE A 199 20.07 5.22 14.90
N SER A 200 19.40 5.09 16.04
CA SER A 200 19.42 3.88 16.87
C SER A 200 18.08 3.16 16.72
N LEU A 201 18.09 1.83 16.72
CA LEU A 201 16.85 1.05 16.65
C LEU A 201 15.90 1.32 17.81
N LYS A 202 16.44 1.68 18.98
CA LYS A 202 15.66 1.96 20.19
C LYS A 202 14.83 3.24 20.09
N ASP A 203 15.21 4.14 19.19
CA ASP A 203 14.55 5.44 19.02
C ASP A 203 13.41 5.38 17.98
N ILE A 204 13.37 4.31 17.18
CA ILE A 204 12.33 4.11 16.17
C ILE A 204 11.04 3.67 16.86
N GLN A 205 10.02 4.50 16.74
CA GLN A 205 8.66 4.17 17.15
C GLN A 205 7.88 3.62 15.97
N VAL A 206 7.03 2.63 16.25
CA VAL A 206 6.14 2.03 15.25
C VAL A 206 4.72 1.98 15.78
N LYS A 207 3.76 2.32 14.91
CA LYS A 207 2.33 2.11 15.14
C LYS A 207 1.69 1.55 13.88
N SER A 208 0.58 0.87 14.04
CA SER A 208 -0.29 0.43 12.97
C SER A 208 -1.73 0.89 13.24
N LEU A 209 -2.61 0.74 12.26
CA LEU A 209 -4.04 1.01 12.42
C LEU A 209 -4.69 0.16 13.52
N ALA A 210 -4.17 -1.04 13.80
CA ALA A 210 -4.70 -1.92 14.84
C ALA A 210 -4.44 -1.38 16.25
N ASP A 211 -3.40 -0.56 16.44
CA ASP A 211 -3.04 0.04 17.73
C ASP A 211 -3.89 1.28 18.08
N MET A 212 -4.75 1.73 17.15
CA MET A 212 -5.62 2.90 17.31
C MET A 212 -7.07 2.51 17.67
N LYS A 213 -7.35 1.21 17.85
CA LYS A 213 -8.67 0.69 18.19
C LYS A 213 -8.84 0.47 19.69
#